data_AF-A0A2D4XK81-F1
#
_entry.id   AF-A0A2D4XK81-F1
#
_cell.length_a   1.000
_cell.length_b   1.000
_cell.length_c   1.000
_cell.angle_alpha   90.00
_cell.angle_beta   90.00
_cell.angle_gamma   90.00
#
_symmetry.space_group_name_H-M   'P 1'
#
loop_
_entity.id
_entity.type
_entity.pdbx_description
1 polymer ?
#
loop_
_entity_poly.entity_id
_entity_poly.type
_entity_poly.pdbx_seq_one_letter_code
_entity_poly.pdbx_strand_id
1 'polypeptide(L)'
;MADVNSFEDLNCWKMGRELRNEVKDLIKTFPDFEKYELVSQMRRSSRSVTHNISEGYGRFHYKENIQFCRTSRGSLYELLDQFITSLDEGYINEEEYQKYKKRVNDCLAVLNGYINYLKKASINDNK
;
A
#
# COMPACT_ATOMS: atom_id res chain seq x y z
N MET A 1 4.79 -11.52 20.83
CA MET A 1 4.87 -10.74 19.58
C MET A 1 6.17 -9.97 19.66
N ALA A 2 7.00 -9.96 18.62
CA ALA A 2 8.23 -9.18 18.65
C ALA A 2 7.86 -7.72 18.95
N ASP A 3 8.64 -7.06 19.81
CA ASP A 3 8.41 -5.66 20.15
C ASP A 3 8.57 -4.81 18.90
N VAL A 4 7.53 -4.05 18.56
CA VAL A 4 7.52 -3.12 17.43
C VAL A 4 8.20 -1.84 17.89
N ASN A 5 9.46 -1.66 17.52
CA ASN A 5 10.28 -0.51 17.93
C ASN A 5 10.33 0.59 16.86
N SER A 6 9.99 0.24 15.62
CA SER A 6 9.89 1.17 14.49
C SER A 6 8.72 0.81 13.58
N PHE A 7 8.26 1.76 12.75
CA PHE A 7 7.32 1.48 11.67
C PHE A 7 7.86 0.42 10.69
N GLU A 8 9.19 0.30 10.60
CA GLU A 8 9.86 -0.68 9.76
C GLU A 8 9.59 -2.13 10.20
N ASP A 9 9.19 -2.34 11.46
CA ASP A 9 8.83 -3.66 11.99
C ASP A 9 7.42 -4.09 11.58
N LEU A 10 6.56 -3.14 11.17
CA LEU A 10 5.18 -3.41 10.81
C LEU A 10 5.10 -4.25 9.53
N ASN A 11 4.43 -5.40 9.61
CA ASN A 11 4.24 -6.28 8.44
C ASN A 11 3.52 -5.57 7.29
N CYS A 12 2.54 -4.69 7.57
CA CYS A 12 1.86 -3.92 6.53
C CYS A 12 2.82 -2.97 5.79
N TRP A 13 3.81 -2.39 6.48
CA TRP A 13 4.83 -1.56 5.86
C TRP A 13 5.81 -2.39 5.04
N LYS A 14 6.30 -3.52 5.58
CA LYS A 14 7.23 -4.43 4.88
C LYS A 14 6.63 -4.91 3.56
N MET A 15 5.39 -5.38 3.58
CA MET A 15 4.69 -5.83 2.37
C MET A 15 4.42 -4.69 1.39
N GLY A 16 4.03 -3.50 1.89
CA GLY A 16 3.90 -2.32 1.04
C GLY A 16 5.23 -1.92 0.38
N ARG A 17 6.37 -2.08 1.08
CA ARG A 17 7.71 -1.82 0.55
C ARG A 17 8.13 -2.86 -0.50
N GLU A 18 7.76 -4.12 -0.35
CA GLU A 18 7.95 -5.12 -1.40
C GLU A 18 7.13 -4.78 -2.64
N LEU A 19 5.84 -4.51 -2.47
CA LEU A 19 4.94 -4.13 -3.57
C LEU A 19 5.44 -2.88 -4.32
N ARG A 20 5.89 -1.83 -3.62
CA ARG A 20 6.43 -0.62 -4.30
C ARG A 20 7.71 -0.92 -5.10
N ASN A 21 8.51 -1.89 -4.67
CA ASN A 21 9.72 -2.28 -5.39
C ASN A 21 9.35 -3.05 -6.66
N GLU A 22 8.38 -3.97 -6.58
CA GLU A 22 7.85 -4.67 -7.75
C GLU A 22 7.25 -3.69 -8.76
N VAL A 23 6.42 -2.73 -8.32
CA VAL A 23 5.86 -1.67 -9.17
C VAL A 23 6.98 -0.84 -9.83
N LYS A 24 8.01 -0.44 -9.07
CA LYS A 24 9.15 0.33 -9.59
C LYS A 24 9.87 -0.40 -10.73
N ASP A 25 9.91 -1.73 -10.72
CA ASP A 25 10.52 -2.52 -11.79
C ASP A 25 9.54 -2.78 -12.94
N LEU A 26 8.26 -3.03 -12.66
CA LEU A 26 7.22 -3.19 -13.68
C LEU A 26 7.06 -1.95 -14.57
N ILE A 27 6.90 -0.76 -13.97
CA ILE A 27 6.62 0.46 -14.74
C ILE A 27 7.74 0.89 -15.69
N LYS A 28 8.90 0.21 -15.66
CA LYS A 28 9.99 0.42 -16.63
C LYS A 28 9.76 -0.33 -17.94
N THR A 29 8.83 -1.28 -17.98
CA THR A 29 8.47 -2.04 -19.19
C THR A 29 7.37 -1.35 -19.99
N PHE A 30 6.76 -0.29 -19.44
CA PHE A 30 5.65 0.41 -20.07
C PHE A 30 6.17 1.34 -21.18
N PRO A 31 5.33 1.69 -22.17
CA PRO A 31 5.71 2.62 -23.23
C PRO A 31 6.18 3.98 -22.70
N ASP A 32 7.12 4.63 -23.40
CA ASP A 32 7.69 5.92 -22.96
C ASP A 32 6.65 7.05 -22.82
N PHE A 33 5.57 7.01 -23.60
CA PHE A 33 4.51 8.02 -23.54
C PHE A 33 3.71 7.96 -22.21
N GLU A 34 3.70 6.82 -21.52
CA GLU A 34 3.05 6.66 -20.22
C GLU A 34 3.85 7.26 -19.05
N LYS A 35 5.08 7.72 -19.30
CA LYS A 35 6.01 8.19 -18.27
C LYS A 35 5.41 9.24 -17.33
N TYR A 36 4.63 10.18 -17.87
CA TYR A 36 3.96 11.24 -17.12
C TYR A 36 2.50 10.92 -16.78
N GLU A 37 1.95 9.87 -17.38
CA GLU A 37 0.60 9.36 -17.17
C GLU A 37 0.63 8.19 -16.17
N LEU A 38 0.31 6.97 -16.59
CA LEU A 38 0.12 5.81 -15.71
C LEU A 38 1.36 5.48 -14.89
N VAL A 39 2.56 5.55 -15.48
CA VAL A 39 3.84 5.28 -14.78
C VAL A 39 4.02 6.22 -13.59
N SER A 40 3.66 7.49 -13.78
CA SER A 40 3.81 8.51 -12.73
C SER A 40 2.80 8.29 -11.61
N GLN A 41 1.56 7.91 -11.96
CA GLN A 41 0.49 7.62 -11.02
C GLN A 41 0.81 6.37 -10.19
N MET A 42 1.13 5.24 -10.82
CA MET A 42 1.51 3.99 -10.13
C MET A 42 2.69 4.16 -9.17
N ARG A 43 3.69 4.95 -9.57
CA ARG A 43 4.84 5.27 -8.69
C ARG A 43 4.39 6.05 -7.46
N ARG A 44 3.47 7.00 -7.59
CA ARG A 44 2.95 7.79 -6.47
C ARG A 44 2.07 6.94 -5.56
N SER A 45 1.10 6.22 -6.13
CA SER A 45 0.14 5.40 -5.37
C SER A 45 0.87 4.31 -4.56
N SER A 46 1.84 3.61 -5.17
CA SER A 46 2.66 2.61 -4.46
C SER A 46 3.52 3.19 -3.33
N ARG A 47 4.16 4.36 -3.52
CA ARG A 47 4.95 5.03 -2.46
C ARG A 47 4.07 5.54 -1.32
N SER A 48 2.91 6.09 -1.67
CA SER A 48 1.90 6.61 -0.74
C SER A 48 1.50 5.57 0.31
N VAL A 49 1.38 4.29 -0.06
CA VAL A 49 1.09 3.19 0.89
C VAL A 49 2.06 3.21 2.07
N THR A 50 3.37 3.16 1.79
CA THR A 50 4.40 3.13 2.84
C THR A 50 4.58 4.46 3.55
N HIS A 51 4.45 5.59 2.85
CA HIS A 51 4.56 6.93 3.45
C HIS A 51 3.49 7.15 4.51
N ASN A 52 2.24 6.83 4.18
CA ASN A 52 1.12 7.00 5.11
C ASN A 52 1.24 6.03 6.30
N ILE A 53 1.69 4.79 6.13
CA ILE A 53 1.92 3.87 7.27
C ILE A 53 2.99 4.44 8.22
N SER A 54 4.13 4.91 7.69
CA SER A 54 5.19 5.48 8.52
C SER A 54 4.76 6.78 9.20
N GLU A 55 4.03 7.64 8.48
CA GLU A 55 3.56 8.92 9.02
C GLU A 55 2.50 8.69 10.11
N GLY A 56 1.57 7.76 9.89
CA GLY A 56 0.59 7.34 10.88
C GLY A 56 1.22 6.76 12.13
N TYR A 57 2.23 5.90 11.98
CA TYR A 57 2.99 5.34 13.12
C TYR A 57 3.65 6.43 13.97
N GLY A 58 4.16 7.50 13.33
CA GLY A 58 4.76 8.64 14.03
C GLY A 58 3.77 9.57 14.73
N ARG A 59 2.44 9.33 14.65
CA ARG A 59 1.43 10.13 15.36
C ARG A 59 1.25 9.65 16.80
N PHE A 60 1.00 10.59 17.70
CA PHE A 60 0.82 10.31 19.13
C PHE A 60 -0.51 9.62 19.46
N HIS A 61 -1.50 9.65 18.58
CA HIS A 61 -2.83 9.12 18.84
C HIS A 61 -3.24 8.01 17.86
N TYR A 62 -3.80 6.93 18.41
CA TYR A 62 -4.31 5.79 17.62
C TYR A 62 -5.33 6.20 16.55
N LYS A 63 -6.20 7.17 16.83
CA LYS A 63 -7.23 7.64 15.88
C LYS A 63 -6.61 8.32 14.65
N GLU A 64 -5.55 9.11 14.84
CA GLU A 64 -4.82 9.73 13.74
C GLU A 64 -4.08 8.68 12.92
N ASN A 65 -3.39 7.75 13.58
CA ASN A 65 -2.71 6.63 12.91
C ASN A 65 -3.68 5.83 12.02
N ILE A 66 -4.89 5.53 12.52
CA ILE A 66 -5.94 4.88 11.73
C ILE A 66 -6.32 5.70 10.48
N GLN A 67 -6.39 7.03 10.57
CA GLN A 67 -6.71 7.88 9.44
C GLN A 67 -5.64 7.76 8.34
N PHE A 68 -4.36 7.82 8.69
CA PHE A 68 -3.27 7.58 7.75
C PHE A 68 -3.32 6.17 7.14
N CYS A 69 -3.56 5.15 7.95
CA CYS A 69 -3.72 3.77 7.45
C CYS A 69 -4.90 3.64 6.47
N ARG A 70 -5.98 4.42 6.63
CA ARG A 70 -7.09 4.47 5.66
C ARG A 70 -6.66 5.11 4.35
N THR A 71 -5.80 6.13 4.39
CA THR A 71 -5.20 6.70 3.17
C THR A 71 -4.32 5.66 2.45
N SER A 72 -3.47 4.92 3.18
CA SER A 72 -2.71 3.79 2.59
C SER A 72 -3.63 2.77 1.93
N ARG A 73 -4.79 2.49 2.54
CA ARG A 73 -5.79 1.57 1.99
C ARG A 73 -6.41 2.11 0.70
N GLY A 74 -6.70 3.41 0.64
CA GLY A 74 -7.13 4.09 -0.59
C GLY A 74 -6.09 3.96 -1.70
N SER A 75 -4.82 4.24 -1.42
CA SER A 75 -3.74 4.11 -2.40
C SER A 75 -3.52 2.66 -2.88
N LEU A 76 -3.83 1.64 -2.07
CA LEU A 76 -3.80 0.24 -2.53
C LEU A 76 -4.91 -0.05 -3.54
N TYR A 77 -6.12 0.49 -3.35
CA TYR A 77 -7.21 0.33 -4.32
C TYR A 77 -6.94 1.11 -5.62
N GLU A 78 -6.40 2.31 -5.51
CA GLU A 78 -5.96 3.10 -6.67
C GLU A 78 -4.89 2.35 -7.47
N LEU A 79 -3.92 1.73 -6.79
CA LEU A 79 -2.91 0.89 -7.45
C LEU A 79 -3.50 -0.36 -8.10
N LEU A 80 -4.52 -0.97 -7.49
CA LEU A 80 -5.25 -2.10 -8.10
C LEU A 80 -5.95 -1.67 -9.40
N ASP A 81 -6.60 -0.53 -9.39
CA ASP A 81 -7.26 0.04 -10.57
C ASP A 81 -6.25 0.32 -11.68
N GLN A 82 -5.08 0.88 -11.35
CA GLN A 82 -3.99 1.08 -12.31
C GLN A 82 -3.44 -0.23 -12.90
N PHE A 83 -3.43 -1.34 -12.15
CA PHE A 83 -3.11 -2.66 -12.70
C PHE A 83 -4.21 -3.16 -13.65
N ILE A 84 -5.49 -2.85 -13.40
CA ILE A 84 -6.59 -3.14 -14.34
C ILE A 84 -6.39 -2.32 -15.62
N THR A 85 -6.11 -1.01 -15.51
CA THR A 85 -5.78 -0.16 -16.67
C THR A 85 -4.61 -0.72 -17.46
N SER A 86 -3.54 -1.16 -16.76
CA SER A 86 -2.36 -1.75 -17.41
C SER A 86 -2.70 -3.02 -18.19
N LEU A 87 -3.67 -3.82 -17.73
CA LEU A 87 -4.16 -5.00 -18.43
C LEU A 87 -5.01 -4.61 -19.64
N ASP A 88 -5.94 -3.68 -19.47
CA ASP A 88 -6.84 -3.20 -20.52
C ASP A 88 -6.07 -2.57 -21.69
N GLU A 89 -4.98 -1.86 -21.39
CA GLU A 89 -4.09 -1.24 -22.37
C GLU A 89 -3.00 -2.20 -22.90
N GLY A 90 -2.96 -3.44 -22.41
CA GLY A 90 -2.06 -4.49 -22.89
C GLY A 90 -0.59 -4.33 -22.46
N TYR A 91 -0.31 -3.57 -21.41
CA TYR A 91 1.04 -3.40 -20.86
C TYR A 91 1.48 -4.56 -19.97
N ILE A 92 0.51 -5.29 -19.43
CA ILE A 92 0.71 -6.54 -18.69
C ILE A 92 -0.26 -7.60 -19.20
N ASN A 93 0.08 -8.87 -18.98
CA ASN A 93 -0.83 -9.98 -19.29
C ASN A 93 -1.68 -10.40 -18.08
N GLU A 94 -2.61 -11.34 -18.30
CA GLU A 94 -3.52 -11.83 -17.26
C GLU A 94 -2.78 -12.49 -16.08
N GLU A 95 -1.69 -13.21 -16.33
CA GLU A 95 -0.89 -13.85 -15.27
C GLU A 95 -0.25 -12.80 -14.35
N GLU A 96 0.34 -11.77 -14.95
CA GLU A 96 0.92 -10.64 -14.22
C GLU A 96 -0.16 -9.88 -13.43
N TYR A 97 -1.31 -9.62 -14.05
CA TYR A 97 -2.43 -8.99 -13.36
C TYR A 97 -2.89 -9.79 -12.14
N GLN A 98 -3.10 -11.11 -12.27
CA GLN A 98 -3.53 -11.94 -11.15
C GLN A 98 -2.47 -11.98 -10.03
N LYS A 99 -1.18 -12.00 -10.39
CA LYS A 99 -0.08 -11.88 -9.43
C LYS A 99 -0.17 -10.56 -8.66
N TYR A 100 -0.29 -9.42 -9.34
CA TYR A 100 -0.33 -8.11 -8.68
C TYR A 100 -1.62 -7.88 -7.89
N LYS A 101 -2.77 -8.34 -8.40
CA LYS A 101 -4.04 -8.35 -7.67
C LYS A 101 -3.91 -9.12 -6.35
N LYS A 102 -3.29 -10.30 -6.38
CA LYS A 102 -3.02 -11.07 -5.17
C LYS A 102 -2.12 -10.28 -4.20
N ARG A 103 -1.02 -9.69 -4.68
CA ARG A 103 -0.12 -8.88 -3.85
C ARG A 103 -0.82 -7.71 -3.17
N VAL A 104 -1.68 -6.99 -3.89
CA VAL A 104 -2.48 -5.89 -3.33
C VAL A 104 -3.45 -6.41 -2.26
N ASN A 105 -4.16 -7.51 -2.53
CA ASN A 105 -5.09 -8.11 -1.57
C ASN A 105 -4.39 -8.59 -0.29
N ASP A 106 -3.20 -9.18 -0.42
CA ASP A 106 -2.40 -9.59 0.73
C ASP A 106 -1.98 -8.36 1.57
N CYS A 107 -1.58 -7.26 0.92
CA CYS A 107 -1.28 -5.99 1.61
C CYS A 107 -2.52 -5.41 2.32
N LEU A 108 -3.68 -5.43 1.66
CA LEU A 108 -4.96 -4.97 2.23
C LEU A 108 -5.33 -5.78 3.48
N ALA A 109 -5.17 -7.10 3.44
CA ALA A 109 -5.48 -7.97 4.58
C ALA A 109 -4.62 -7.61 5.80
N VAL A 110 -3.31 -7.46 5.62
CA VAL A 110 -2.39 -7.13 6.72
C VAL A 110 -2.61 -5.71 7.25
N LEU A 111 -2.84 -4.74 6.35
CA LEU A 111 -3.16 -3.36 6.74
C LEU A 111 -4.47 -3.28 7.53
N ASN A 112 -5.52 -4.00 7.10
CA ASN A 112 -6.79 -4.05 7.82
C ASN A 112 -6.63 -4.70 9.21
N GLY A 113 -5.78 -5.73 9.32
CA GLY A 113 -5.39 -6.31 10.61
C GLY A 113 -4.78 -5.27 11.56
N TYR A 114 -3.84 -4.46 11.04
CA TYR A 114 -3.21 -3.38 11.81
C TYR A 114 -4.22 -2.29 12.22
N ILE A 115 -5.10 -1.85 11.30
CA ILE A 115 -6.18 -0.90 11.63
C ILE A 115 -7.08 -1.45 12.75
N ASN A 116 -7.43 -2.73 12.71
CA ASN A 116 -8.26 -3.34 13.74
C ASN A 116 -7.56 -3.42 15.10
N TYR A 117 -6.25 -3.68 15.11
CA TYR A 117 -5.43 -3.58 16.32
C TYR A 117 -5.45 -2.17 16.90
N LEU A 118 -5.19 -1.14 16.08
CA LEU A 118 -5.19 0.27 16.51
C LEU A 118 -6.56 0.69 17.06
N LYS A 119 -7.66 0.24 16.46
CA LYS A 119 -9.02 0.51 16.96
C LYS A 119 -9.22 -0.04 18.36
N LYS A 120 -8.81 -1.28 18.62
CA LYS A 120 -8.89 -1.90 19.95
C LYS A 120 -8.03 -1.14 20.97
N ALA A 121 -6.80 -0.79 20.60
CA ALA A 121 -5.92 0.01 21.44
C ALA A 121 -6.53 1.38 21.79
N SER A 122 -7.13 2.05 20.80
CA SER A 122 -7.80 3.35 21.01
C SER A 122 -8.96 3.31 22.00
N ILE A 123 -9.67 2.18 22.11
CA ILE A 123 -10.77 2.03 23.06
C ILE A 123 -10.23 1.85 24.48
N ASN A 124 -9.13 1.11 24.62
CA ASN A 124 -8.51 0.83 25.91
C ASN A 124 -7.78 2.05 26.49
N ASP A 125 -7.24 2.92 25.64
CA ASP A 125 -6.54 4.16 26.03
C ASP A 125 -7.50 5.27 26.54
N ASN A 126 -8.80 5.16 26.20
CA ASN A 126 -9.85 6.08 26.66
C ASN A 126 -10.62 5.57 27.89
N LYS A 127 -10.16 4.47 28.51
CA LYS A 127 -10.68 3.92 29.77
C LYS A 127 -9.72 4.21 30.90
#